data_AF-A0A0F3RY18-F1
#
_entry.id   AF-A0A0F3RY18-F1
#
_cell.length_a   1.000
_cell.length_b   1.000
_cell.length_c   1.000
_cell.angle_alpha   90.00
_cell.angle_beta   90.00
_cell.angle_gamma   90.00
#
_symmetry.space_group_name_H-M   'P 1'
#
loop_
_entity.id
_entity.type
_entity.pdbx_description
1 polymer ?
#
loop_
_entity_poly.entity_id
_entity_poly.type
_entity_poly.pdbx_seq_one_letter_code
_entity_poly.pdbx_strand_id
1 'polypeptide(L)'
;MSERYYQPSNVEDALREVQKLFNSYRSAPLTQELLDYHENLINRLTGDLREAAQAEHRPDLVTATTEMARAMRGWTTVRLQGQPYAGRLRHFKFVPDATGPKFKRHVVKDHGSGTHRSSRH
;
A
#
# COMPACT_ATOMS: atom_id res chain seq x y z
N MET A 1 16.86 36.52 8.59
CA MET A 1 17.63 35.28 8.75
C MET A 1 16.63 34.18 9.04
N SER A 2 16.26 33.40 8.02
CA SER A 2 15.22 32.37 8.16
C SER A 2 15.89 31.11 8.70
N GLU A 3 15.85 30.94 10.01
CA GLU A 3 16.18 29.69 10.69
C GLU A 3 15.30 28.59 10.09
N ARG A 4 15.89 27.81 9.17
CA ARG A 4 15.33 26.56 8.67
C ARG A 4 15.37 25.55 9.82
N TYR A 5 14.50 25.73 10.80
CA TYR A 5 14.11 24.66 11.69
C TYR A 5 13.63 23.53 10.79
N TYR A 6 14.36 22.42 10.81
CA TYR A 6 14.00 21.18 10.13
C TYR A 6 12.77 20.61 10.85
N GLN A 7 11.59 21.20 10.60
CA GLN A 7 10.32 20.52 10.75
C GLN A 7 10.38 19.34 9.78
N PRO A 8 9.91 18.13 10.14
CA PRO A 8 9.66 17.09 9.15
C PRO A 8 8.64 17.66 8.16
N SER A 9 9.11 18.30 7.10
CA SER A 9 8.31 19.22 6.29
C SER A 9 7.36 18.50 5.35
N ASN A 10 7.35 17.16 5.34
CA ASN A 10 6.56 16.39 4.40
C ASN A 10 6.08 15.09 5.05
N VAL A 11 4.78 14.98 5.27
CA VAL A 11 4.08 13.73 5.61
C VAL A 11 4.51 12.56 4.72
N GLU A 12 4.86 12.86 3.47
CA GLU A 12 5.37 11.92 2.48
C GLU A 12 6.63 11.16 2.91
N ASP A 13 7.57 11.83 3.61
CA ASP A 13 8.82 11.19 4.04
C ASP A 13 8.58 10.22 5.20
N ALA A 14 7.76 10.62 6.15
CA ALA A 14 7.35 9.75 7.25
C ALA A 14 6.56 8.52 6.76
N LEU A 15 5.68 8.68 5.76
CA LEU A 15 5.04 7.55 5.07
C LEU A 15 6.08 6.64 4.38
N ARG A 16 7.15 7.21 3.83
CA ARG A 16 8.22 6.47 3.16
C ARG A 16 9.07 5.69 4.15
N GLU A 17 9.30 6.24 5.32
CA GLU A 17 9.98 5.58 6.43
C GLU A 17 9.18 4.38 6.94
N VAL A 18 7.88 4.59 7.17
CA VAL A 18 6.93 3.50 7.52
C VAL A 18 6.95 2.40 6.44
N GLN A 19 6.92 2.77 5.16
CA GLN A 19 6.98 1.79 4.06
C GLN A 19 8.27 0.95 4.13
N LYS A 20 9.42 1.58 4.36
CA LYS A 20 10.71 0.86 4.48
C LYS A 20 10.74 -0.05 5.71
N LEU A 21 10.31 0.47 6.86
CA LEU A 21 10.24 -0.29 8.11
C LEU A 21 9.36 -1.53 7.94
N PHE A 22 8.13 -1.35 7.46
CA PHE A 22 7.22 -2.46 7.18
C PHE A 22 7.83 -3.50 6.25
N ASN A 23 8.44 -3.07 5.15
CA ASN A 23 9.07 -4.00 4.21
C ASN A 23 10.30 -4.72 4.78
N SER A 24 10.99 -4.13 5.75
CA SER A 24 12.13 -4.73 6.44
C SER A 24 11.69 -5.86 7.38
N TYR A 25 10.67 -5.61 8.23
CA TYR A 25 10.24 -6.58 9.22
C TYR A 25 9.11 -7.51 8.76
N ARG A 26 8.51 -7.34 7.58
CA ARG A 26 7.38 -8.18 7.12
C ARG A 26 7.67 -9.69 7.14
N SER A 27 8.94 -10.08 6.98
CA SER A 27 9.45 -11.45 6.98
C SER A 27 10.09 -11.86 8.31
N ALA A 28 10.22 -10.93 9.26
CA ALA A 28 10.74 -11.19 10.59
C ALA A 28 9.73 -12.02 11.41
N PRO A 29 10.19 -12.82 12.40
CA PRO A 29 9.30 -13.56 13.29
C PRO A 29 8.31 -12.64 13.99
N LEU A 30 7.05 -13.10 14.14
CA LEU A 30 6.03 -12.34 14.85
C LEU A 30 6.32 -12.42 16.36
N THR A 31 6.85 -11.35 16.93
CA THR A 31 7.07 -11.22 18.38
C THR A 31 6.09 -10.21 18.97
N GLN A 32 5.81 -10.29 20.27
CA GLN A 32 4.96 -9.31 20.95
C GLN A 32 5.53 -7.89 20.83
N GLU A 33 6.83 -7.71 21.05
CA GLU A 33 7.46 -6.39 20.90
C GLU A 33 7.31 -5.82 19.49
N LEU A 34 7.40 -6.67 18.46
CA LEU A 34 7.17 -6.24 17.08
C LEU A 34 5.71 -5.84 16.85
N LEU A 35 4.76 -6.55 17.45
CA LEU A 35 3.33 -6.21 17.38
C LEU A 35 3.04 -4.89 18.08
N ASP A 36 3.54 -4.67 19.29
CA ASP A 36 3.37 -3.41 20.03
C ASP A 36 3.98 -2.24 19.26
N TYR A 37 5.18 -2.43 18.70
CA TYR A 37 5.80 -1.43 17.84
C TYR A 37 4.97 -1.16 16.59
N HIS A 38 4.40 -2.20 15.98
CA HIS A 38 3.57 -2.10 14.79
C HIS A 38 2.24 -1.38 15.06
N GLU A 39 1.59 -1.64 16.19
CA GLU A 39 0.36 -0.94 16.59
C GLU A 39 0.61 0.55 16.83
N ASN A 40 1.71 0.89 17.51
CA ASN A 40 2.12 2.29 17.68
C ASN A 40 2.36 2.99 16.34
N LEU A 41 2.96 2.30 15.38
CA LEU A 41 3.18 2.81 14.03
C LEU A 41 1.85 3.10 13.31
N ILE A 42 0.87 2.19 13.40
CA ILE A 42 -0.46 2.40 12.84
C ILE A 42 -1.15 3.61 13.49
N ASN A 43 -1.11 3.70 14.82
CA ASN A 43 -1.77 4.78 15.56
C ASN A 43 -1.22 6.15 15.15
N ARG A 44 0.11 6.29 15.08
CA ARG A 44 0.78 7.50 14.60
C ARG A 44 0.40 7.84 13.15
N LEU A 45 0.22 6.82 12.32
CA LEU A 45 -0.15 6.97 10.91
C LEU A 45 -1.59 7.45 10.71
N THR A 46 -2.52 6.96 11.52
CA THR A 46 -3.94 7.35 11.45
C THR A 46 -4.29 8.63 12.22
N GLY A 47 -3.46 9.00 13.19
CA GLY A 47 -3.53 10.24 13.97
C GLY A 47 -2.70 11.35 13.33
N ASP A 48 -1.48 11.55 13.82
CA ASP A 48 -0.60 12.68 13.49
C ASP A 48 -0.40 12.86 11.98
N LEU A 49 -0.08 11.78 11.28
CA LEU A 49 0.21 11.80 9.84
C LEU A 49 -1.02 12.13 8.99
N ARG A 50 -2.21 11.70 9.42
CA ARG A 50 -3.47 12.00 8.73
C ARG A 50 -3.86 13.46 8.93
N GLU A 51 -3.73 13.97 10.15
CA GLU A 51 -4.01 15.37 10.47
C GLU A 51 -3.04 16.31 9.75
N ALA A 52 -1.75 15.98 9.73
CA ALA A 52 -0.75 16.71 8.96
C ALA A 52 -1.07 16.69 7.46
N ALA A 53 -1.45 15.55 6.88
CA ALA A 53 -1.83 15.44 5.46
C ALA A 53 -3.05 16.33 5.11
N GLN A 54 -4.00 16.43 6.03
CA GLN A 54 -5.19 17.28 5.89
C GLN A 54 -4.82 18.76 5.97
N ALA A 55 -3.95 19.14 6.91
CA ALA A 55 -3.46 20.50 7.06
C ALA A 55 -2.68 20.97 5.82
N GLU A 56 -1.94 20.07 5.18
CA GLU A 56 -1.22 20.34 3.93
C GLU A 56 -2.12 20.29 2.66
N HIS A 57 -3.43 20.06 2.80
CA HIS A 57 -4.36 19.87 1.69
C HIS A 57 -3.93 18.81 0.66
N ARG A 58 -3.29 17.72 1.12
CA ARG A 58 -2.83 16.61 0.27
C ARG A 58 -3.73 15.38 0.41
N PRO A 59 -4.86 15.29 -0.30
CA PRO A 59 -5.80 14.16 -0.20
C PRO A 59 -5.18 12.83 -0.63
N ASP A 60 -4.16 12.85 -1.51
CA ASP A 60 -3.38 11.68 -1.89
C ASP A 60 -2.70 11.02 -0.68
N LEU A 61 -2.15 11.84 0.23
CA LEU A 61 -1.47 11.35 1.43
C LEU A 61 -2.46 10.87 2.49
N VAL A 62 -3.63 11.50 2.61
CA VAL A 62 -4.73 11.03 3.46
C VAL A 62 -5.23 9.65 3.01
N THR A 63 -5.32 9.45 1.70
CA THR A 63 -5.68 8.15 1.13
C THR A 63 -4.56 7.13 1.38
N ALA A 64 -3.30 7.53 1.19
CA ALA A 64 -2.13 6.70 1.44
C ALA A 64 -2.04 6.21 2.89
N THR A 65 -2.28 7.07 3.89
CA THR A 65 -2.28 6.66 5.31
C THR A 65 -3.36 5.59 5.56
N THR A 66 -4.55 5.78 5.02
CA THR A 66 -5.66 4.82 5.16
C THR A 66 -5.33 3.46 4.52
N GLU A 67 -4.78 3.48 3.30
CA GLU A 67 -4.37 2.26 2.57
C GLU A 67 -3.24 1.52 3.28
N MET A 68 -2.23 2.24 3.79
CA MET A 68 -1.13 1.66 4.56
C MET A 68 -1.61 1.05 5.87
N ALA A 69 -2.47 1.74 6.62
CA ALA A 69 -3.06 1.21 7.85
C ALA A 69 -3.85 -0.08 7.60
N ARG A 70 -4.63 -0.13 6.51
CA ARG A 70 -5.37 -1.33 6.10
C ARG A 70 -4.43 -2.48 5.74
N ALA A 71 -3.38 -2.21 4.99
CA ALA A 71 -2.37 -3.20 4.60
C ALA A 71 -1.65 -3.78 5.83
N MET A 72 -1.25 -2.92 6.76
CA MET A 72 -0.57 -3.27 8.00
C MET A 72 -1.45 -4.16 8.89
N ARG A 73 -2.72 -3.80 9.10
CA ARG A 73 -3.69 -4.64 9.81
C ARG A 73 -3.85 -6.02 9.15
N GLY A 74 -3.92 -6.06 7.82
CA GLY A 74 -4.00 -7.32 7.06
C GLY A 74 -2.76 -8.21 7.27
N TRP A 75 -1.56 -7.63 7.32
CA TRP A 75 -0.34 -8.37 7.66
C TRP A 75 -0.44 -9.04 9.02
N THR A 76 -0.87 -8.30 10.05
CA THR A 76 -1.05 -8.85 11.40
C THR A 76 -2.02 -10.04 11.39
N THR A 77 -3.17 -9.91 10.73
CA THR A 77 -4.14 -11.01 10.59
C THR A 77 -3.53 -12.25 9.92
N VAL A 78 -2.82 -12.08 8.80
CA VAL A 78 -2.18 -13.19 8.06
C VAL A 78 -1.10 -13.87 8.90
N ARG A 79 -0.30 -13.10 9.65
CA ARG A 79 0.74 -13.64 10.53
C ARG A 79 0.15 -14.38 11.73
N LEU A 80 -0.92 -13.86 12.32
CA LEU A 80 -1.65 -14.55 13.40
C LEU A 80 -2.29 -15.86 12.92
N GLN A 81 -2.67 -15.95 11.65
CA GLN A 81 -3.12 -17.21 11.02
C GLN A 81 -1.98 -18.20 10.73
N GLY A 82 -0.73 -17.85 11.03
CA GLY A 82 0.45 -18.68 10.74
C GLY A 82 0.84 -18.70 9.26
N GLN A 83 0.27 -17.83 8.42
CA GLN A 83 0.56 -17.78 7.00
C GLN A 83 1.69 -16.80 6.67
N PRO A 84 2.51 -17.09 5.65
CA PRO A 84 3.48 -16.13 5.13
C PRO A 84 2.76 -14.98 4.44
N TYR A 85 3.17 -13.74 4.73
CA TYR A 85 2.57 -12.58 4.08
C TYR A 85 3.14 -12.37 2.68
N ALA A 86 2.36 -12.75 1.67
CA ALA A 86 2.71 -12.65 0.25
C ALA A 86 2.45 -11.24 -0.32
N GLY A 87 2.87 -10.18 0.38
CA GLY A 87 2.75 -8.81 -0.14
C GLY A 87 3.70 -7.81 0.51
N ARG A 88 3.86 -6.66 -0.15
CA ARG A 88 4.75 -5.56 0.24
C ARG A 88 4.05 -4.23 0.10
N LEU A 89 4.53 -3.22 0.82
CA LEU A 89 4.09 -1.85 0.60
C LEU A 89 4.95 -1.20 -0.51
N ARG A 90 4.29 -0.68 -1.55
CA ARG A 90 4.92 0.07 -2.64
C ARG A 90 4.08 1.29 -2.99
N HIS A 91 4.72 2.46 -3.08
CA HIS A 91 4.03 3.76 -3.27
C HIS A 91 2.87 3.94 -2.28
N PHE A 92 3.12 3.64 -1.00
CA PHE A 92 2.12 3.72 0.08
C PHE A 92 0.87 2.86 -0.10
N LYS A 93 0.91 1.85 -0.99
CA LYS A 93 -0.21 0.93 -1.22
C LYS A 93 0.25 -0.49 -1.04
N PHE A 94 -0.68 -1.35 -0.62
CA PHE A 94 -0.45 -2.79 -0.62
C PHE A 94 -0.30 -3.27 -2.05
N VAL A 95 0.81 -3.97 -2.30
CA VAL A 95 1.04 -4.68 -3.56
C VAL A 95 1.28 -6.15 -3.22
N PRO A 96 0.42 -7.07 -3.68
CA PRO A 96 0.68 -8.49 -3.53
C PRO A 96 1.99 -8.82 -4.25
N ASP A 97 2.84 -9.62 -3.60
CA ASP A 97 4.06 -10.13 -4.22
C ASP A 97 3.61 -11.02 -5.37
N ALA A 98 3.89 -10.60 -6.60
CA ALA A 98 3.41 -11.26 -7.82
C ALA A 98 4.15 -12.59 -8.09
N THR A 99 4.35 -13.40 -7.06
CA THR A 99 4.68 -14.83 -7.11
C THR A 99 3.44 -15.72 -7.20
N GLY A 100 2.24 -15.14 -7.30
CA GLY A 100 1.09 -15.79 -7.95
C GLY A 100 1.12 -15.54 -9.47
N PRO A 101 0.73 -16.51 -10.32
CA PRO A 101 0.84 -16.38 -11.77
C PRO A 101 0.15 -15.11 -12.24
N LYS A 102 0.94 -14.25 -12.86
CA LYS A 102 0.50 -13.04 -13.54
C LYS A 102 -0.41 -13.49 -14.69
N PHE A 103 -1.70 -13.69 -14.42
CA PHE A 103 -2.67 -13.83 -15.50
C PHE A 103 -2.74 -12.48 -16.18
N LYS A 104 -1.89 -12.28 -17.18
CA LYS A 104 -2.03 -11.21 -18.16
C LYS A 104 -3.39 -11.43 -18.80
N ARG A 105 -4.40 -10.70 -18.32
CA ARG A 105 -5.69 -10.66 -18.99
C ARG A 105 -5.49 -9.82 -20.25
N HIS A 106 -4.92 -10.44 -21.29
CA HIS A 106 -5.09 -9.96 -22.64
C HIS A 106 -6.59 -10.01 -22.89
N VAL A 107 -7.25 -8.85 -22.80
CA VAL A 107 -8.57 -8.68 -23.38
C VAL A 107 -8.35 -8.81 -24.88
N VAL A 108 -8.46 -10.04 -25.39
CA VAL A 108 -8.71 -10.25 -26.81
C VAL A 108 -10.08 -9.63 -27.02
N LYS A 109 -10.10 -8.39 -27.50
CA LYS A 109 -11.28 -7.88 -28.19
C LYS A 109 -11.41 -8.71 -29.45
N ASP A 110 -12.10 -9.84 -29.32
CA ASP A 110 -12.68 -10.54 -30.45
C ASP A 110 -13.63 -9.53 -31.09
N HIS A 111 -13.14 -8.84 -32.12
CA HIS A 111 -13.99 -8.06 -32.98
C HIS A 111 -14.87 -9.09 -33.67
N GLY A 112 -16.13 -9.11 -33.23
CA GLY A 112 -17.14 -10.03 -33.68
C GLY A 112 -17.03 -10.30 -35.17
N SER A 113 -17.01 -11.58 -35.46
CA SER A 113 -17.10 -12.16 -36.80
C SER A 113 -18.26 -11.52 -37.57
N GLY A 114 -17.96 -10.48 -38.35
CA GLY A 114 -18.85 -9.91 -39.34
C GLY A 114 -19.01 -10.89 -40.49
N THR A 115 -19.93 -11.85 -40.32
CA THR A 115 -20.41 -12.70 -41.42
C THR A 115 -21.22 -11.82 -42.37
N HIS A 116 -20.54 -11.11 -43.27
CA HIS A 116 -21.20 -10.48 -44.41
C HIS A 116 -21.24 -11.50 -45.54
N ARG A 117 -22.28 -12.34 -45.51
CA ARG A 117 -22.84 -12.94 -46.72
C ARG A 117 -23.34 -11.80 -47.60
N SER A 118 -22.58 -11.45 -48.62
CA SER A 118 -23.09 -10.67 -49.76
C SER A 118 -23.04 -11.56 -50.99
N SER A 119 -24.18 -12.16 -51.25
CA SER A 119 -24.57 -12.77 -52.52
C SER A 119 -24.84 -11.71 -53.60
N ARG A 120 -24.42 -12.01 -54.85
CA ARG A 120 -24.84 -11.51 -56.20
C ARG A 120 -23.60 -11.18 -57.05
N HIS A 121 -23.52 -11.41 -58.35
CA HIS A 121 -24.30 -12.13 -59.38
C HIS A 121 -23.33 -12.28 -60.57
#